data_AF-A0A524H5X8-F1
#
_entry.id   AF-A0A524H5X8-F1
#
_cell.length_a   1.000
_cell.length_b   1.000
_cell.length_c   1.000
_cell.angle_alpha   90.00
_cell.angle_beta   90.00
_cell.angle_gamma   90.00
#
_symmetry.space_group_name_H-M   'P 1'
#
loop_
_entity.id
_entity.type
_entity.pdbx_description
1 polymer ?
#
loop_
_entity_poly.entity_id
_entity_poly.type
_entity_poly.pdbx_seq_one_letter_code
_entity_poly.pdbx_strand_id
1 'polypeptide(L)'
;MTSRTVRFRSLAATFGLLAFVLVAGCTETNTIYETTERPQFNPPPDSVNGFLGYYTASTKQTTCGNCHVSYQGEWSTTAHSGAYETLINSGHASASCYGCHTVNENGNVTASAGMPSGYNLVADPAYHDVQCESCHGPGFDHVSSPGDDNHPLARAGLKDTAASCGGCHSGSHNPFVEQWAQTGHADSAANAYPAGGGTGCGASCHEGRAVLTRMNGGKTSTYIELDSIGEMTTLPPATCAVCHDPHGSPYSKQLRMPIDIPETSANLCMSCHNRGTTPSGSFSNSTATVTKRGSHA
;
A
#
# COMPACT_ATOMS: atom_id res chain seq x y z
N MET A 1 54.17 -78.14 36.31
CA MET A 1 54.86 -77.11 35.50
C MET A 1 54.04 -76.93 34.24
N THR A 2 53.50 -75.80 33.81
CA THR A 2 53.55 -74.40 34.27
C THR A 2 52.35 -73.72 33.58
N SER A 3 51.65 -72.87 34.34
CA SER A 3 50.56 -72.01 33.87
C SER A 3 51.03 -71.15 32.68
N ARG A 4 50.27 -71.14 31.58
CA ARG A 4 50.46 -70.19 30.47
C ARG A 4 49.42 -69.09 30.57
N THR A 5 49.90 -67.92 30.94
CA THR A 5 49.19 -66.66 31.01
C THR A 5 48.79 -66.17 29.62
N VAL A 6 47.51 -65.82 29.46
CA VAL A 6 46.97 -65.13 28.29
C VAL A 6 47.44 -63.68 28.34
N ARG A 7 48.22 -63.25 27.34
CA ARG A 7 48.53 -61.83 27.12
C ARG A 7 47.56 -61.26 26.10
N PHE A 8 46.63 -60.43 26.57
CA PHE A 8 45.90 -59.48 25.73
C PHE A 8 46.89 -58.52 25.09
N ARG A 9 46.94 -58.49 23.75
CA ARG A 9 47.55 -57.42 22.98
C ARG A 9 46.49 -56.74 22.12
N SER A 10 46.01 -55.64 22.66
CA SER A 10 45.59 -54.39 22.00
C SER A 10 45.03 -54.49 20.57
N LEU A 11 43.71 -54.66 20.48
CA LEU A 11 42.88 -54.47 19.28
C LEU A 11 42.71 -53.00 18.84
N ALA A 12 43.58 -52.09 19.28
CA ALA A 12 43.36 -50.64 19.15
C ALA A 12 44.07 -49.97 17.95
N ALA A 13 44.85 -50.70 17.15
CA ALA A 13 45.70 -50.09 16.12
C ALA A 13 45.27 -50.32 14.66
N THR A 14 44.22 -51.11 14.41
CA THR A 14 43.74 -51.39 13.04
C THR A 14 42.44 -50.66 12.66
N PHE A 15 41.76 -50.02 13.60
CA PHE A 15 40.60 -49.16 13.31
C PHE A 15 40.97 -47.73 12.91
N GLY A 16 42.22 -47.31 13.12
CA GLY A 16 42.67 -45.95 12.80
C GLY A 16 42.89 -45.67 11.31
N LEU A 17 43.04 -46.70 10.47
CA LEU A 17 43.34 -46.51 9.04
C LEU A 17 42.11 -46.65 8.12
N LEU A 18 41.01 -47.25 8.58
CA LEU A 18 39.76 -47.32 7.79
C LEU A 18 38.85 -46.11 7.99
N ALA A 19 39.03 -45.34 9.06
CA ALA A 19 38.23 -44.14 9.32
C ALA A 19 38.67 -42.91 8.50
N PHE A 20 39.83 -42.95 7.84
CA PHE A 20 40.36 -41.83 7.06
C PHE A 20 40.05 -41.88 5.55
N VAL A 21 39.41 -42.95 5.06
CA VAL A 21 39.11 -43.11 3.62
C VAL A 21 37.67 -42.69 3.27
N LEU A 22 36.84 -42.34 4.25
CA LEU A 22 35.44 -41.94 4.01
C LEU A 22 35.20 -40.42 3.91
N VAL A 23 36.25 -39.58 3.91
CA VAL A 23 36.12 -38.10 3.86
C VAL A 23 36.60 -37.51 2.53
N ALA A 24 36.78 -38.31 1.49
CA ALA A 24 37.12 -37.83 0.13
C ALA A 24 35.93 -37.90 -0.85
N GLY A 25 34.71 -37.84 -0.32
CA GLY A 25 33.47 -37.71 -1.09
C GLY A 25 32.93 -36.29 -1.07
N CYS A 26 33.79 -35.28 -1.20
CA CYS A 26 33.31 -33.98 -1.68
C CYS A 26 32.96 -34.19 -3.14
N THR A 27 31.72 -34.57 -3.44
CA THR A 27 31.20 -34.33 -4.78
C THR A 27 31.34 -32.83 -4.98
N GLU A 28 32.15 -32.42 -5.95
CA GLU A 28 31.97 -31.11 -6.55
C GLU A 28 30.60 -31.14 -7.19
N THR A 29 29.57 -30.95 -6.37
CA THR A 29 28.29 -30.48 -6.82
C THR A 29 28.63 -29.08 -7.32
N ASN A 30 29.05 -29.02 -8.58
CA ASN A 30 28.77 -27.88 -9.43
C ASN A 30 27.26 -27.75 -9.35
N THR A 31 26.82 -27.08 -8.31
CA THR A 31 25.55 -26.42 -8.24
C THR A 31 25.71 -25.40 -9.35
N ILE A 32 25.45 -25.84 -10.58
CA ILE A 32 25.08 -24.94 -11.64
C ILE A 32 23.86 -24.29 -11.03
N TYR A 33 24.06 -23.11 -10.43
CA TYR A 33 22.99 -22.15 -10.35
C TYR A 33 22.66 -21.95 -11.82
N GLU A 34 21.74 -22.76 -12.31
CA GLU A 34 21.05 -22.41 -13.52
C GLU A 34 20.33 -21.15 -13.10
N THR A 35 20.99 -20.02 -13.33
CA THR A 35 20.37 -18.72 -13.47
C THR A 35 19.45 -18.82 -14.69
N THR A 36 18.45 -19.69 -14.62
CA THR A 36 17.15 -19.35 -15.16
C THR A 36 16.71 -18.19 -14.28
N GLU A 37 17.23 -17.00 -14.59
CA GLU A 37 16.79 -15.76 -13.97
C GLU A 37 15.29 -15.73 -14.19
N ARG A 38 14.55 -16.01 -13.11
CA ARG A 38 13.10 -15.95 -13.13
C ARG A 38 12.74 -14.56 -13.67
N PRO A 39 11.94 -14.45 -14.74
CA PRO A 39 11.60 -13.16 -15.34
C PRO A 39 11.10 -12.21 -14.25
N GLN A 40 11.61 -10.98 -14.23
CA GLN A 40 11.29 -10.03 -13.16
C GLN A 40 9.79 -9.69 -13.10
N PHE A 41 9.09 -9.85 -14.21
CA PHE A 41 7.64 -9.68 -14.33
C PHE A 41 7.05 -10.65 -15.36
N ASN A 42 5.74 -10.88 -15.28
CA ASN A 42 4.99 -11.58 -16.32
C ASN A 42 4.53 -10.58 -17.38
N PRO A 43 4.42 -10.98 -18.67
CA PRO A 43 3.80 -10.13 -19.67
C PRO A 43 2.39 -9.67 -19.21
N PRO A 44 2.05 -8.38 -19.35
CA PRO A 44 0.71 -7.87 -19.04
C PRO A 44 -0.39 -8.68 -19.74
N PRO A 45 -1.40 -9.21 -19.02
CA PRO A 45 -2.59 -9.77 -19.67
C PRO A 45 -3.26 -8.75 -20.61
N ASP A 46 -3.42 -7.51 -20.15
CA ASP A 46 -3.73 -6.34 -20.96
C ASP A 46 -2.44 -5.76 -21.56
N SER A 47 -2.03 -6.33 -22.68
CA SER A 47 -0.88 -5.88 -23.47
C SER A 47 -1.05 -4.49 -24.11
N VAL A 48 -2.25 -3.90 -24.09
CA VAL A 48 -2.53 -2.58 -24.68
C VAL A 48 -2.26 -1.48 -23.66
N ASN A 49 -2.72 -1.65 -22.42
CA ASN A 49 -2.61 -0.62 -21.39
C ASN A 49 -1.50 -0.88 -20.36
N GLY A 50 -0.88 -2.06 -20.34
CA GLY A 50 0.33 -2.32 -19.56
C GLY A 50 0.10 -2.55 -18.06
N PHE A 51 -1.08 -3.02 -17.66
CA PHE A 51 -1.33 -3.48 -16.29
C PHE A 51 -0.72 -4.86 -16.07
N LEU A 52 0.13 -5.01 -15.06
CA LEU A 52 0.87 -6.25 -14.81
C LEU A 52 0.09 -7.24 -13.92
N GLY A 53 -0.55 -6.73 -12.89
CA GLY A 53 -1.24 -7.49 -11.86
C GLY A 53 -0.29 -8.38 -11.03
N TYR A 54 -0.83 -9.51 -10.58
CA TYR A 54 -0.11 -10.51 -9.83
C TYR A 54 0.98 -11.19 -10.67
N TYR A 55 2.15 -11.27 -10.06
CA TYR A 55 3.21 -12.14 -10.55
C TYR A 55 2.96 -13.61 -10.19
N THR A 56 2.39 -13.85 -9.00
CA THR A 56 1.94 -15.19 -8.58
C THR A 56 0.67 -15.03 -7.75
N ALA A 57 -0.48 -15.21 -8.41
CA ALA A 57 -1.79 -14.98 -7.81
C ALA A 57 -2.06 -15.87 -6.58
N SER A 58 -1.59 -17.13 -6.59
CA SER A 58 -1.81 -18.07 -5.48
C SER A 58 -1.16 -17.64 -4.17
N THR A 59 -0.09 -16.86 -4.22
CA THR A 59 0.61 -16.31 -3.04
C THR A 59 0.36 -14.81 -2.87
N LYS A 60 -0.55 -14.22 -3.65
CA LYS A 60 -0.81 -12.78 -3.72
C LYS A 60 0.46 -11.94 -3.94
N GLN A 61 1.45 -12.51 -4.63
CA GLN A 61 2.69 -11.80 -4.96
C GLN A 61 2.41 -10.90 -6.17
N THR A 62 2.39 -9.57 -5.96
CA THR A 62 2.27 -8.61 -7.06
C THR A 62 3.58 -8.52 -7.83
N THR A 63 3.51 -8.10 -9.09
CA THR A 63 4.71 -7.81 -9.88
C THR A 63 5.56 -6.72 -9.22
N CYS A 64 4.92 -5.67 -8.72
CA CYS A 64 5.59 -4.59 -7.98
C CYS A 64 6.33 -5.13 -6.75
N GLY A 65 5.72 -6.09 -6.05
CA GLY A 65 6.27 -6.70 -4.84
C GLY A 65 7.51 -7.57 -5.04
N ASN A 66 7.90 -7.89 -6.28
CA ASN A 66 9.17 -8.56 -6.55
C ASN A 66 10.37 -7.66 -6.21
N CYS A 67 10.20 -6.33 -6.30
CA CYS A 67 11.22 -5.33 -5.98
C CYS A 67 10.86 -4.52 -4.73
N HIS A 68 9.59 -4.15 -4.56
CA HIS A 68 9.10 -3.33 -3.43
C HIS A 68 8.60 -4.19 -2.26
N VAL A 69 9.48 -5.06 -1.75
CA VAL A 69 9.13 -6.13 -0.80
C VAL A 69 8.50 -5.63 0.51
N SER A 70 8.91 -4.46 1.01
CA SER A 70 8.35 -3.89 2.23
C SER A 70 6.87 -3.52 2.06
N TYR A 71 6.55 -2.78 0.99
CA TYR A 71 5.17 -2.40 0.68
C TYR A 71 4.31 -3.60 0.31
N GLN A 72 4.87 -4.60 -0.39
CA GLN A 72 4.16 -5.86 -0.66
C GLN A 72 3.77 -6.57 0.64
N GLY A 73 4.70 -6.65 1.60
CA GLY A 73 4.45 -7.28 2.90
C GLY A 73 3.32 -6.58 3.64
N GLU A 74 3.37 -5.25 3.74
CA GLU A 74 2.32 -4.45 4.39
C GLU A 74 0.97 -4.57 3.64
N TRP A 75 0.97 -4.42 2.30
CA TRP A 75 -0.26 -4.40 1.51
C TRP A 75 -1.00 -5.73 1.59
N SER A 76 -0.25 -6.83 1.63
CA SER A 76 -0.83 -8.18 1.73
C SER A 76 -1.68 -8.36 3.01
N THR A 77 -1.47 -7.54 4.04
CA THR A 77 -2.26 -7.56 5.29
C THR A 77 -3.53 -6.71 5.25
N THR A 78 -3.74 -5.93 4.19
CA THR A 78 -4.87 -5.01 4.07
C THR A 78 -6.13 -5.70 3.55
N ALA A 79 -7.30 -5.08 3.75
CA ALA A 79 -8.54 -5.58 3.14
C ALA A 79 -8.52 -5.50 1.61
N HIS A 80 -7.72 -4.58 1.04
CA HIS A 80 -7.56 -4.44 -0.40
C HIS A 80 -6.96 -5.69 -1.05
N SER A 81 -6.03 -6.38 -0.39
CA SER A 81 -5.43 -7.63 -0.90
C SER A 81 -6.38 -8.82 -0.91
N GLY A 82 -7.55 -8.72 -0.25
CA GLY A 82 -8.59 -9.75 -0.22
C GLY A 82 -9.93 -9.29 -0.77
N ALA A 83 -9.95 -8.17 -1.50
CA ALA A 83 -11.18 -7.56 -1.97
C ALA A 83 -11.98 -8.48 -2.89
N TYR A 84 -11.33 -9.15 -3.85
CA TYR A 84 -12.03 -10.01 -4.81
C TYR A 84 -12.61 -11.25 -4.13
N GLU A 85 -11.82 -11.91 -3.29
CA GLU A 85 -12.25 -13.08 -2.54
C GLU A 85 -13.44 -12.75 -1.62
N THR A 86 -13.38 -11.61 -0.91
CA THR A 86 -14.48 -11.14 -0.06
C THR A 86 -15.76 -10.90 -0.88
N LEU A 87 -15.63 -10.32 -2.07
CA LEU A 87 -16.76 -10.11 -2.99
C LEU A 87 -17.39 -11.43 -3.43
N ILE A 88 -16.60 -12.38 -3.91
CA ILE A 88 -17.12 -13.67 -4.38
C ILE A 88 -17.78 -14.44 -3.23
N ASN A 89 -17.15 -14.44 -2.05
CA ASN A 89 -17.67 -15.11 -0.87
C ASN A 89 -18.95 -14.45 -0.30
N SER A 90 -19.26 -13.21 -0.70
CA SER A 90 -20.53 -12.56 -0.31
C SER A 90 -21.76 -13.23 -0.93
N GLY A 91 -21.62 -13.95 -2.04
CA GLY A 91 -22.75 -14.51 -2.80
C GLY A 91 -23.58 -13.48 -3.57
N HIS A 92 -23.17 -12.21 -3.60
CA HIS A 92 -23.89 -11.09 -4.22
C HIS A 92 -23.08 -10.37 -5.31
N ALA A 93 -22.03 -11.02 -5.83
CA ALA A 93 -21.19 -10.43 -6.87
C ALA A 93 -21.97 -10.15 -8.16
N SER A 94 -21.75 -8.96 -8.73
CA SER A 94 -22.30 -8.55 -10.02
C SER A 94 -21.22 -7.88 -10.86
N ALA A 95 -21.45 -7.73 -12.17
CA ALA A 95 -20.45 -7.16 -13.08
C ALA A 95 -19.94 -5.78 -12.64
N SER A 96 -20.82 -4.93 -12.09
CA SER A 96 -20.45 -3.61 -11.59
C SER A 96 -19.55 -3.64 -10.35
N CYS A 97 -19.47 -4.77 -9.64
CA CYS A 97 -18.61 -4.89 -8.46
C CYS A 97 -17.14 -5.01 -8.84
N TYR A 98 -16.82 -5.60 -10.01
CA TYR A 98 -15.43 -5.86 -10.39
C TYR A 98 -14.63 -4.57 -10.63
N GLY A 99 -15.28 -3.47 -11.00
CA GLY A 99 -14.65 -2.16 -11.12
C GLY A 99 -13.91 -1.69 -9.86
N CYS A 100 -14.31 -2.18 -8.68
CA CYS A 100 -13.68 -1.82 -7.40
C CYS A 100 -13.02 -2.98 -6.65
N HIS A 101 -13.11 -4.18 -7.18
CA HIS A 101 -12.57 -5.40 -6.54
C HIS A 101 -11.48 -6.06 -7.40
N THR A 102 -11.03 -5.38 -8.45
CA THR A 102 -9.98 -5.82 -9.38
C THR A 102 -9.13 -4.62 -9.80
N VAL A 103 -7.97 -4.90 -10.42
CA VAL A 103 -7.13 -3.89 -11.07
C VAL A 103 -7.71 -3.54 -12.44
N ASN A 104 -8.05 -2.27 -12.66
CA ASN A 104 -8.56 -1.74 -13.92
C ASN A 104 -8.39 -0.19 -13.98
N GLU A 105 -9.02 0.48 -14.94
CA GLU A 105 -8.97 1.94 -15.11
C GLU A 105 -9.62 2.73 -13.97
N ASN A 106 -10.53 2.13 -13.20
CA ASN A 106 -11.29 2.83 -12.20
C ASN A 106 -10.39 3.34 -11.07
N GLY A 107 -10.56 4.61 -10.68
CA GLY A 107 -9.66 5.27 -9.73
C GLY A 107 -8.31 5.72 -10.31
N ASN A 108 -7.92 5.27 -11.51
CA ASN A 108 -6.64 5.60 -12.14
C ASN A 108 -6.75 6.76 -13.16
N VAL A 109 -5.62 7.41 -13.50
CA VAL A 109 -5.46 8.03 -14.83
C VAL A 109 -4.78 6.98 -15.67
N THR A 110 -5.44 6.51 -16.71
CA THR A 110 -4.75 5.81 -17.79
C THR A 110 -4.63 6.78 -18.96
N ALA A 111 -3.64 6.57 -19.83
CA ALA A 111 -3.55 7.31 -21.10
C ALA A 111 -4.84 7.16 -21.94
N SER A 112 -5.60 6.10 -21.66
CA SER A 112 -6.89 5.74 -22.24
C SER A 112 -8.06 6.12 -21.33
N ALA A 113 -8.02 7.27 -20.65
CA ALA A 113 -9.03 7.67 -19.64
C ALA A 113 -10.48 7.47 -20.16
N GLY A 114 -11.26 6.65 -19.45
CA GLY A 114 -12.64 6.31 -19.81
C GLY A 114 -12.81 5.12 -20.76
N MET A 115 -11.73 4.47 -21.18
CA MET A 115 -11.75 3.21 -21.93
C MET A 115 -11.46 2.03 -21.00
N PRO A 116 -12.07 0.84 -21.25
CA PRO A 116 -11.76 -0.37 -20.50
C PRO A 116 -10.27 -0.73 -20.55
N SER A 117 -9.71 -1.12 -19.42
CA SER A 117 -8.33 -1.58 -19.24
C SER A 117 -8.22 -2.57 -18.08
N GLY A 118 -7.08 -3.26 -17.96
CA GLY A 118 -6.89 -4.27 -16.91
C GLY A 118 -8.00 -5.32 -16.95
N TYR A 119 -8.61 -5.61 -15.80
CA TYR A 119 -9.69 -6.60 -15.70
C TYR A 119 -10.92 -6.27 -16.56
N ASN A 120 -11.27 -4.99 -16.73
CA ASN A 120 -12.43 -4.59 -17.53
C ASN A 120 -12.23 -4.81 -19.03
N LEU A 121 -10.97 -4.89 -19.49
CA LEU A 121 -10.63 -5.25 -20.88
C LEU A 121 -10.33 -6.75 -21.02
N VAL A 122 -9.55 -7.31 -20.09
CA VAL A 122 -9.12 -8.70 -20.06
C VAL A 122 -9.34 -9.26 -18.66
N ALA A 123 -10.43 -10.00 -18.47
CA ALA A 123 -10.76 -10.63 -17.19
C ALA A 123 -9.81 -11.79 -16.87
N ASP A 124 -8.69 -11.46 -16.23
CA ASP A 124 -7.63 -12.40 -15.85
C ASP A 124 -7.47 -12.47 -14.31
N PRO A 125 -7.23 -13.66 -13.72
CA PRO A 125 -6.96 -13.81 -12.29
C PRO A 125 -5.77 -12.98 -11.77
N ALA A 126 -4.84 -12.60 -12.64
CA ALA A 126 -3.76 -11.70 -12.29
C ALA A 126 -4.26 -10.34 -11.79
N TYR A 127 -5.47 -9.91 -12.16
CA TYR A 127 -6.05 -8.62 -11.74
C TYR A 127 -7.02 -8.73 -10.56
N HIS A 128 -7.20 -9.90 -9.95
CA HIS A 128 -8.03 -10.00 -8.75
C HIS A 128 -7.46 -9.16 -7.61
N ASP A 129 -8.34 -8.58 -6.80
CA ASP A 129 -8.04 -7.70 -5.66
C ASP A 129 -7.65 -6.27 -6.04
N VAL A 130 -7.64 -5.38 -5.05
CA VAL A 130 -7.21 -3.98 -5.22
C VAL A 130 -5.70 -3.94 -4.98
N GLN A 131 -4.93 -4.08 -6.06
CA GLN A 131 -3.46 -4.13 -6.02
C GLN A 131 -2.84 -2.74 -6.20
N CYS A 132 -1.50 -2.70 -6.24
CA CYS A 132 -0.69 -1.49 -6.39
C CYS A 132 -1.16 -0.61 -7.57
N GLU A 133 -1.40 -1.24 -8.71
CA GLU A 133 -1.76 -0.55 -9.95
C GLU A 133 -3.20 0.00 -9.95
N SER A 134 -4.02 -0.29 -8.92
CA SER A 134 -5.34 0.34 -8.75
C SER A 134 -5.26 1.81 -8.31
N CYS A 135 -4.10 2.22 -7.78
CA CYS A 135 -3.85 3.59 -7.35
C CYS A 135 -2.70 4.24 -8.13
N HIS A 136 -1.66 3.45 -8.44
CA HIS A 136 -0.44 3.89 -9.12
C HIS A 136 -0.55 3.86 -10.65
N GLY A 137 -1.61 3.27 -11.20
CA GLY A 137 -1.73 3.03 -12.63
C GLY A 137 -0.82 1.90 -13.15
N PRO A 138 -0.74 1.71 -14.48
CA PRO A 138 0.00 0.62 -15.09
C PRO A 138 1.52 0.75 -14.87
N GLY A 139 2.16 -0.35 -14.45
CA GLY A 139 3.58 -0.37 -14.11
C GLY A 139 4.51 -0.88 -15.22
N PHE A 140 4.00 -1.27 -16.39
CA PHE A 140 4.80 -1.98 -17.41
C PHE A 140 6.06 -1.22 -17.85
N ASP A 141 5.94 0.08 -18.14
CA ASP A 141 7.08 0.90 -18.57
C ASP A 141 8.15 0.98 -17.48
N HIS A 142 7.72 1.13 -16.23
CA HIS A 142 8.60 1.18 -15.06
C HIS A 142 9.36 -0.14 -14.87
N VAL A 143 8.66 -1.28 -14.83
CA VAL A 143 9.33 -2.58 -14.60
C VAL A 143 10.22 -3.01 -15.76
N SER A 144 9.94 -2.52 -16.98
CA SER A 144 10.75 -2.81 -18.16
C SER A 144 12.05 -2.01 -18.19
N SER A 145 12.07 -0.82 -17.60
CA SER A 145 13.27 0.01 -17.50
C SER A 145 13.20 0.92 -16.28
N PRO A 146 13.50 0.42 -15.06
CA PRO A 146 13.30 1.22 -13.83
C PRO A 146 14.17 2.48 -13.84
N GLY A 147 13.53 3.65 -13.73
CA GLY A 147 14.17 4.96 -13.69
C GLY A 147 13.43 5.93 -12.77
N ASP A 148 14.13 6.98 -12.35
CA ASP A 148 13.54 7.98 -11.43
C ASP A 148 12.38 8.77 -12.04
N ASP A 149 12.35 8.84 -13.37
CA ASP A 149 11.41 9.61 -14.19
C ASP A 149 10.18 8.80 -14.66
N ASN A 150 10.16 7.49 -14.43
CA ASN A 150 9.05 6.63 -14.85
C ASN A 150 8.34 5.90 -13.71
N HIS A 151 8.54 6.34 -12.47
CA HIS A 151 7.80 5.80 -11.33
C HIS A 151 6.28 5.95 -11.54
N PRO A 152 5.50 4.85 -11.42
CA PRO A 152 4.06 4.93 -11.47
C PRO A 152 3.59 5.62 -10.19
N LEU A 153 3.12 6.87 -10.32
CA LEU A 153 2.73 7.70 -9.19
C LEU A 153 1.27 7.45 -8.82
N ALA A 154 1.01 7.29 -7.53
CA ALA A 154 -0.35 7.21 -7.03
C ALA A 154 -1.11 8.51 -7.25
N ARG A 155 -2.43 8.41 -7.44
CA ARG A 155 -3.34 9.51 -7.18
C ARG A 155 -3.70 9.52 -5.70
N ALA A 156 -3.62 10.69 -5.06
CA ALA A 156 -4.00 10.87 -3.66
C ALA A 156 -4.96 12.05 -3.45
N GLY A 157 -5.15 12.88 -4.48
CA GLY A 157 -6.13 13.96 -4.48
C GLY A 157 -7.56 13.46 -4.51
N LEU A 158 -8.48 14.25 -3.93
CA LEU A 158 -9.92 13.95 -3.88
C LEU A 158 -10.78 15.01 -4.60
N LYS A 159 -10.14 15.87 -5.42
CA LYS A 159 -10.85 16.86 -6.24
C LYS A 159 -11.69 16.18 -7.32
N ASP A 160 -11.11 15.16 -7.95
CA ASP A 160 -11.84 14.25 -8.82
C ASP A 160 -12.36 13.09 -7.96
N THR A 161 -13.64 13.12 -7.65
CA THR A 161 -14.26 12.07 -6.81
C THR A 161 -14.36 10.73 -7.52
N ALA A 162 -14.11 10.65 -8.84
CA ALA A 162 -14.01 9.40 -9.57
C ALA A 162 -12.58 8.84 -9.61
N ALA A 163 -11.61 9.56 -9.02
CA ALA A 163 -10.21 9.17 -8.97
C ALA A 163 -9.77 8.67 -7.59
N SER A 164 -8.62 8.01 -7.55
CA SER A 164 -7.97 7.53 -6.33
C SER A 164 -8.95 6.71 -5.47
N CYS A 165 -9.02 7.02 -4.18
CA CYS A 165 -9.95 6.41 -3.24
C CYS A 165 -11.40 6.60 -3.68
N GLY A 166 -11.76 7.79 -4.16
CA GLY A 166 -13.14 8.16 -4.49
C GLY A 166 -13.77 7.32 -5.60
N GLY A 167 -12.95 6.81 -6.53
CA GLY A 167 -13.41 5.90 -7.60
C GLY A 167 -14.12 4.64 -7.08
N CYS A 168 -13.89 4.29 -5.81
CA CYS A 168 -14.58 3.18 -5.14
C CYS A 168 -15.24 3.55 -3.83
N HIS A 169 -14.62 4.43 -3.05
CA HIS A 169 -15.09 4.91 -1.75
C HIS A 169 -16.10 6.06 -1.89
N SER A 170 -17.18 5.77 -2.61
CA SER A 170 -18.28 6.68 -2.93
C SER A 170 -19.62 5.93 -2.87
N GLY A 171 -20.70 6.67 -2.60
CA GLY A 171 -22.06 6.15 -2.65
C GLY A 171 -22.37 5.13 -1.56
N SER A 172 -22.17 3.83 -1.84
CA SER A 172 -22.49 2.72 -0.93
C SER A 172 -21.28 2.09 -0.22
N HIS A 173 -20.06 2.49 -0.58
CA HIS A 173 -18.84 1.91 -0.01
C HIS A 173 -18.15 2.89 0.95
N ASN A 174 -17.98 2.46 2.20
CA ASN A 174 -17.28 3.23 3.23
C ASN A 174 -15.75 3.02 3.18
N PRO A 175 -14.93 3.96 3.70
CA PRO A 175 -15.28 5.36 4.02
C PRO A 175 -15.82 6.12 2.79
N PHE A 176 -16.58 7.20 2.98
CA PHE A 176 -17.25 7.90 1.88
C PHE A 176 -16.58 9.24 1.57
N VAL A 177 -16.18 9.46 0.32
CA VAL A 177 -15.61 10.74 -0.14
C VAL A 177 -16.60 11.89 0.05
N GLU A 178 -17.91 11.63 -0.10
CA GLU A 178 -18.96 12.63 0.10
C GLU A 178 -19.06 13.10 1.55
N GLN A 179 -18.78 12.21 2.51
CA GLN A 179 -18.75 12.58 3.93
C GLN A 179 -17.50 13.39 4.25
N TRP A 180 -16.34 12.99 3.72
CA TRP A 180 -15.09 13.75 3.87
C TRP A 180 -15.24 15.18 3.33
N ALA A 181 -15.84 15.34 2.15
CA ALA A 181 -16.05 16.62 1.48
C ALA A 181 -16.87 17.63 2.31
N GLN A 182 -17.68 17.14 3.25
CA GLN A 182 -18.50 17.98 4.14
C GLN A 182 -17.73 18.43 5.40
N THR A 183 -16.57 17.83 5.69
CA THR A 183 -15.76 18.16 6.86
C THR A 183 -14.82 19.34 6.61
N GLY A 184 -14.36 19.98 7.69
CA GLY A 184 -13.29 20.99 7.60
C GLY A 184 -11.95 20.45 7.07
N HIS A 185 -11.73 19.13 7.00
CA HIS A 185 -10.51 18.55 6.43
C HIS A 185 -10.43 18.72 4.91
N ALA A 186 -11.57 18.70 4.23
CA ALA A 186 -11.65 18.96 2.79
C ALA A 186 -11.28 20.41 2.44
N ASP A 187 -11.37 21.32 3.42
CA ASP A 187 -11.04 22.75 3.30
C ASP A 187 -9.92 23.14 4.29
N SER A 188 -9.10 22.18 4.76
CA SER A 188 -8.14 22.43 5.83
C SER A 188 -7.17 23.56 5.47
N ALA A 189 -6.82 23.64 4.19
CA ALA A 189 -5.92 24.63 3.63
C ALA A 189 -6.48 26.07 3.66
N ALA A 190 -7.79 26.28 3.49
CA ALA A 190 -8.39 27.61 3.62
C ALA A 190 -8.35 28.07 5.07
N ASN A 191 -8.53 27.14 6.00
CA ASN A 191 -8.45 27.38 7.44
C ASN A 191 -7.02 27.76 7.90
N ALA A 192 -6.01 27.64 7.04
CA ALA A 192 -4.64 28.06 7.33
C ALA A 192 -4.39 29.57 7.10
N TYR A 193 -5.31 30.32 6.46
CA TYR A 193 -5.10 31.73 6.08
C TYR A 193 -6.00 32.72 6.85
N PRO A 194 -5.52 33.89 7.33
CA PRO A 194 -4.14 34.40 7.24
C PRO A 194 -3.27 33.86 8.39
N ALA A 195 -3.68 32.75 9.03
CA ALA A 195 -3.04 32.13 10.20
C ALA A 195 -1.68 31.49 9.89
N GLY A 196 -0.78 32.31 9.35
CA GLY A 196 0.65 32.23 9.49
C GLY A 196 1.32 31.35 8.45
N GLY A 197 2.01 31.99 7.51
CA GLY A 197 3.25 31.47 6.92
C GLY A 197 4.38 31.31 7.97
N GLY A 198 4.04 30.91 9.19
CA GLY A 198 4.93 30.65 10.30
C GLY A 198 4.89 29.18 10.68
N THR A 199 6.06 28.64 11.01
CA THR A 199 6.29 27.29 11.53
C THR A 199 5.51 27.06 12.84
N GLY A 200 4.29 26.51 12.78
CA GLY A 200 3.61 26.04 13.99
C GLY A 200 2.09 25.83 13.95
N CYS A 201 1.34 26.46 13.01
CA CYS A 201 -0.11 26.26 12.90
C CYS A 201 -0.59 25.95 11.46
N GLY A 202 -0.07 26.63 10.44
CA GLY A 202 -0.52 26.44 9.05
C GLY A 202 -0.06 25.11 8.44
N ALA A 203 1.24 24.92 8.25
CA ALA A 203 1.74 23.76 7.49
C ALA A 203 1.62 22.42 8.24
N SER A 204 1.85 22.39 9.56
CA SER A 204 1.97 21.11 10.30
C SER A 204 0.65 20.36 10.53
N CYS A 205 -0.50 21.00 10.24
CA CYS A 205 -1.83 20.44 10.50
C CYS A 205 -2.83 20.73 9.37
N HIS A 206 -2.71 21.88 8.70
CA HIS A 206 -3.71 22.35 7.73
C HIS A 206 -3.27 22.20 6.27
N GLU A 207 -2.03 21.76 6.06
CA GLU A 207 -1.48 21.44 4.74
C GLU A 207 -1.25 19.91 4.65
N GLY A 208 -1.88 19.27 3.69
CA GLY A 208 -1.91 17.80 3.60
C GLY A 208 -0.54 17.15 3.38
N ARG A 209 0.36 17.75 2.58
CA ARG A 209 1.66 17.16 2.22
C ARG A 209 2.63 17.10 3.41
N ALA A 210 2.60 18.12 4.25
CA ALA A 210 3.45 18.31 5.41
C ALA A 210 2.94 17.44 6.56
N VAL A 211 1.62 17.31 6.73
CA VAL A 211 1.07 16.30 7.65
C VAL A 211 1.47 14.91 7.17
N LEU A 212 1.30 14.57 5.90
CA LEU A 212 1.69 13.27 5.35
C LEU A 212 3.19 12.99 5.53
N THR A 213 4.05 13.97 5.23
CA THR A 213 5.50 13.89 5.45
C THR A 213 5.83 13.64 6.92
N ARG A 214 5.16 14.34 7.85
CA ARG A 214 5.32 14.12 9.28
C ARG A 214 4.90 12.70 9.69
N MET A 215 3.75 12.24 9.22
CA MET A 215 3.27 10.88 9.52
C MET A 215 4.18 9.80 8.93
N ASN A 216 4.92 10.11 7.87
CA ASN A 216 5.90 9.23 7.24
C ASN A 216 7.32 9.37 7.81
N GLY A 217 7.44 9.89 9.03
CA GLY A 217 8.74 10.02 9.71
C GLY A 217 9.68 11.03 9.05
N GLY A 218 9.13 12.06 8.41
CA GLY A 218 9.89 13.09 7.70
C GLY A 218 10.19 12.77 6.23
N LYS A 219 9.74 11.61 5.72
CA LYS A 219 9.90 11.24 4.31
C LYS A 219 8.81 11.88 3.47
N THR A 220 9.21 12.62 2.44
CA THR A 220 8.27 13.20 1.47
C THR A 220 7.67 12.10 0.59
N SER A 221 6.36 12.16 0.37
CA SER A 221 5.67 11.30 -0.59
C SER A 221 5.50 12.01 -1.93
N THR A 222 5.66 11.26 -3.02
CA THR A 222 5.39 11.74 -4.38
C THR A 222 4.09 11.13 -4.88
N TYR A 223 3.22 11.95 -5.45
CA TYR A 223 1.92 11.57 -6.02
C TYR A 223 1.55 12.59 -7.09
N ILE A 224 0.61 12.24 -7.98
CA ILE A 224 0.28 13.05 -9.16
C ILE A 224 -0.16 14.47 -8.76
N GLU A 225 -0.99 14.58 -7.72
CA GLU A 225 -1.53 15.87 -7.27
C GLU A 225 -0.63 16.60 -6.28
N LEU A 226 0.66 16.21 -6.12
CA LEU A 226 1.55 16.76 -5.10
C LEU A 226 1.56 18.29 -5.10
N ASP A 227 1.68 18.92 -6.27
CA ASP A 227 1.71 20.38 -6.39
C ASP A 227 0.36 21.01 -6.75
N SER A 228 -0.72 20.24 -6.69
CA SER A 228 -2.06 20.75 -6.92
C SER A 228 -2.55 21.57 -5.73
N ILE A 229 -2.97 22.81 -6.00
CA ILE A 229 -3.59 23.70 -5.02
C ILE A 229 -5.13 23.58 -5.07
N GLY A 230 -5.82 23.86 -3.96
CA GLY A 230 -7.29 23.88 -3.93
C GLY A 230 -7.86 25.10 -4.68
N GLU A 231 -9.12 25.02 -5.14
CA GLU A 231 -9.74 26.09 -5.96
C GLU A 231 -9.80 27.46 -5.25
N MET A 232 -9.76 27.46 -3.92
CA MET A 232 -9.77 28.67 -3.08
C MET A 232 -8.54 28.80 -2.17
N THR A 233 -7.54 27.91 -2.31
CA THR A 233 -6.44 27.78 -1.34
C THR A 233 -5.09 27.70 -2.04
N THR A 234 -4.06 28.32 -1.47
CA THR A 234 -2.68 28.22 -1.99
C THR A 234 -1.96 26.93 -1.54
N LEU A 235 -2.68 26.03 -0.84
CA LEU A 235 -2.15 24.84 -0.19
C LEU A 235 -3.08 23.63 -0.44
N PRO A 236 -2.55 22.39 -0.56
CA PRO A 236 -3.36 21.18 -0.62
C PRO A 236 -4.11 20.87 0.68
N PRO A 237 -5.38 20.46 0.63
CA PRO A 237 -6.14 20.02 1.80
C PRO A 237 -5.72 18.62 2.29
N ALA A 238 -6.22 18.21 3.45
CA ALA A 238 -6.00 16.87 3.97
C ALA A 238 -6.86 15.83 3.23
N THR A 239 -6.22 14.84 2.59
CA THR A 239 -6.89 13.73 1.87
C THR A 239 -6.99 12.47 2.73
N CYS A 240 -7.61 11.40 2.21
CA CYS A 240 -7.71 10.10 2.91
C CYS A 240 -6.35 9.59 3.39
N ALA A 241 -5.33 9.72 2.53
CA ALA A 241 -3.98 9.20 2.77
C ALA A 241 -3.27 9.90 3.94
N VAL A 242 -3.74 11.07 4.40
CA VAL A 242 -3.20 11.75 5.58
C VAL A 242 -3.50 10.97 6.85
N CYS A 243 -4.66 10.31 6.91
CA CYS A 243 -5.11 9.54 8.07
C CYS A 243 -4.89 8.04 7.89
N HIS A 244 -5.01 7.53 6.67
CA HIS A 244 -4.92 6.12 6.33
C HIS A 244 -3.65 5.83 5.52
N ASP A 245 -2.97 4.72 5.81
CA ASP A 245 -1.88 4.22 4.98
C ASP A 245 -2.41 3.18 3.96
N PRO A 246 -2.44 3.51 2.65
CA PRO A 246 -2.91 2.57 1.64
C PRO A 246 -2.03 1.32 1.53
N HIS A 247 -0.76 1.41 1.95
CA HIS A 247 0.15 0.25 1.95
C HIS A 247 -0.05 -0.65 3.15
N GLY A 248 -0.48 -0.12 4.31
CA GLY A 248 -0.76 -0.94 5.48
C GLY A 248 -0.37 -0.26 6.79
N SER A 249 -0.97 -0.72 7.87
CA SER A 249 -0.70 -0.20 9.21
C SER A 249 -1.11 -1.22 10.29
N PRO A 250 -0.45 -1.23 11.46
CA PRO A 250 -0.87 -2.05 12.59
C PRO A 250 -2.20 -1.59 13.22
N TYR A 251 -2.71 -0.41 12.85
CA TYR A 251 -3.93 0.14 13.42
C TYR A 251 -5.15 -0.20 12.56
N SER A 252 -6.30 -0.37 13.22
CA SER A 252 -7.57 -0.69 12.55
C SER A 252 -7.87 0.28 11.40
N LYS A 253 -8.47 -0.24 10.33
CA LYS A 253 -8.81 0.53 9.12
C LYS A 253 -7.61 1.26 8.52
N GLN A 254 -6.41 0.69 8.66
CA GLN A 254 -5.17 1.23 8.12
C GLN A 254 -4.84 2.64 8.63
N LEU A 255 -5.33 3.06 9.81
CA LEU A 255 -5.00 4.38 10.35
C LEU A 255 -3.49 4.54 10.56
N ARG A 256 -2.90 5.72 10.39
CA ARG A 256 -1.44 5.93 10.59
C ARG A 256 -1.03 5.98 12.06
N MET A 257 -1.97 6.29 12.94
CA MET A 257 -1.81 6.37 14.40
C MET A 257 -3.08 5.85 15.07
N PRO A 258 -3.01 5.39 16.33
CA PRO A 258 -4.19 4.96 17.05
C PRO A 258 -5.09 6.17 17.38
N ILE A 259 -6.35 5.89 17.68
CA ILE A 259 -7.37 6.92 18.01
C ILE A 259 -7.91 6.76 19.43
N ASP A 260 -7.57 5.67 20.09
CA ASP A 260 -8.03 5.23 21.41
C ASP A 260 -7.02 5.54 22.52
N ILE A 261 -5.81 5.98 22.18
CA ILE A 261 -4.82 6.44 23.16
C ILE A 261 -5.11 7.90 23.51
N PRO A 262 -5.37 8.26 24.79
CA PRO A 262 -5.64 9.65 25.18
C PRO A 262 -4.34 10.45 25.41
N GLU A 263 -3.35 10.28 24.53
CA GLU A 263 -2.07 11.00 24.59
C GLU A 263 -1.87 11.83 23.34
N THR A 264 -1.61 13.12 23.54
CA THR A 264 -1.57 14.15 22.49
C THR A 264 -0.64 13.83 21.34
N SER A 265 0.50 13.23 21.66
CA SER A 265 1.57 12.87 20.74
C SER A 265 1.37 11.51 20.06
N ALA A 266 0.47 10.68 20.59
CA ALA A 266 0.27 9.29 20.15
C ALA A 266 -1.11 9.04 19.54
N ASN A 267 -1.94 10.05 19.39
CA ASN A 267 -3.30 9.92 18.87
C ASN A 267 -3.47 10.68 17.55
N LEU A 268 -4.07 10.02 16.55
CA LEU A 268 -4.21 10.55 15.20
C LEU A 268 -4.88 11.92 15.18
N CYS A 269 -6.07 12.02 15.77
CA CYS A 269 -6.91 13.21 15.76
C CYS A 269 -6.25 14.33 16.59
N MET A 270 -5.86 13.97 17.80
CA MET A 270 -5.27 14.87 18.77
C MET A 270 -3.96 15.47 18.25
N SER A 271 -3.18 14.74 17.44
CA SER A 271 -1.94 15.26 16.85
C SER A 271 -2.10 16.59 16.10
N CYS A 272 -3.33 16.94 15.67
CA CYS A 272 -3.70 18.27 15.17
C CYS A 272 -4.70 19.00 16.11
N HIS A 273 -5.59 18.29 16.80
CA HIS A 273 -6.73 18.85 17.55
C HIS A 273 -6.52 18.98 19.08
N ASN A 274 -5.37 19.50 19.53
CA ASN A 274 -4.98 19.49 20.95
C ASN A 274 -4.90 20.86 21.64
N ARG A 275 -5.77 21.82 21.32
CA ARG A 275 -5.65 23.17 21.93
C ARG A 275 -6.91 23.62 22.65
N GLY A 276 -6.87 23.45 23.98
CA GLY A 276 -7.65 24.21 24.97
C GLY A 276 -8.86 23.48 25.58
N THR A 277 -9.19 23.82 26.83
CA THR A 277 -10.46 23.48 27.50
C THR A 277 -11.68 24.14 26.83
N THR A 278 -11.43 25.04 25.89
CA THR A 278 -12.42 25.67 25.01
C THR A 278 -12.40 24.99 23.65
N PRO A 279 -13.47 24.28 23.25
CA PRO A 279 -13.59 23.74 21.90
C PRO A 279 -13.46 24.87 20.89
N SER A 280 -12.58 24.70 19.89
CA SER A 280 -12.73 25.47 18.66
C SER A 280 -14.06 25.10 18.01
N GLY A 281 -14.73 26.06 17.37
CA GLY A 281 -16.01 25.81 16.71
C GLY A 281 -15.88 24.64 15.73
N SER A 282 -16.94 23.83 15.59
CA SER A 282 -16.99 22.84 14.52
C SER A 282 -16.92 23.55 13.17
N PHE A 283 -15.81 23.40 12.45
CA PHE A 283 -15.68 23.89 11.09
C PHE A 283 -16.27 22.86 10.12
N SER A 284 -17.41 23.20 9.51
CA SER A 284 -17.89 22.58 8.28
C SER A 284 -17.20 23.25 7.09
N ASN A 285 -17.02 22.51 6.00
CA ASN A 285 -16.56 23.11 4.74
C ASN A 285 -17.43 24.34 4.43
N SER A 286 -16.79 25.48 4.17
CA SER A 286 -17.42 26.80 3.97
C SER A 286 -18.40 26.83 2.79
N THR A 287 -18.36 25.80 1.92
CA THR A 287 -19.25 25.60 0.78
C THR A 287 -20.25 24.44 0.93
N ALA A 288 -20.18 23.65 2.01
CA ALA A 288 -21.06 22.50 2.18
C ALA A 288 -22.46 22.91 2.66
N THR A 289 -23.49 22.45 1.93
CA THR A 289 -24.89 22.56 2.40
C THR A 289 -25.08 21.57 3.55
N VAL A 290 -25.40 22.06 4.75
CA VAL A 290 -25.46 21.27 5.98
C VAL A 290 -26.54 20.18 5.89
N THR A 291 -26.15 18.93 5.63
CA THR A 291 -26.97 17.75 5.88
C THR A 291 -26.44 16.97 7.08
N LYS A 292 -27.34 16.47 7.93
CA LYS A 292 -27.01 15.87 9.23
C LYS A 292 -25.97 14.75 9.11
N ARG A 293 -24.95 14.80 9.97
CA ARG A 293 -23.91 13.77 10.12
C ARG A 293 -24.55 12.44 10.54
N GLY A 294 -24.28 11.37 9.78
CA GLY A 294 -24.53 9.99 10.22
C GLY A 294 -23.46 9.51 11.20
N SER A 295 -23.75 8.47 11.97
CA SER A 295 -22.81 7.86 12.92
C SER A 295 -21.62 7.22 12.20
N HIS A 296 -20.40 7.52 12.67
CA HIS A 296 -19.19 6.76 12.34
C HIS A 296 -19.18 5.49 13.20
N ALA A 297 -19.48 4.34 12.59
CA ALA A 297 -19.34 3.01 13.18
C ALA A 297 -18.52 2.14 12.22
#